data_AF-A0A9P7AGB8-F1
#
_entry.id   AF-A0A9P7AGB8-F1
#
_cell.length_a   1.000
_cell.length_b   1.000
_cell.length_c   1.000
_cell.angle_alpha   90.00
_cell.angle_beta   90.00
_cell.angle_gamma   90.00
#
_symmetry.space_group_name_H-M   'P 1'
#
loop_
_entity.id
_entity.type
_entity.pdbx_description
1 polymer ?
#
loop_
_entity_poly.entity_id
_entity_poly.type
_entity_poly.pdbx_seq_one_letter_code
_entity_poly.pdbx_strand_id
1 'polypeptide(L)'
;MLIKVDLVTHESQETCTVTDRRANLSPPVLEALQILKFSYKQDRLDFTSHLVAEEMDYNISGPVSRNTIDELVAAGKLDELAQLLANENEEA
;
A
#
# COMPACT_ATOMS: atom_id res chain seq x y z
N MET A 1 19.47 0.24 13.38
CA MET A 1 18.40 -0.35 14.22
C MET A 1 18.10 0.46 15.48
N LEU A 2 19.07 1.24 16.01
CA LEU A 2 18.88 2.06 17.23
C LEU A 2 17.86 3.21 17.06
N ILE A 3 17.91 3.94 15.94
CA ILE A 3 17.04 5.10 15.68
C ILE A 3 15.52 4.75 15.67
N LYS A 4 15.18 3.52 15.26
CA LYS A 4 13.77 3.07 15.21
C LYS A 4 13.20 2.78 16.60
N VAL A 5 14.03 2.34 17.54
CA VAL A 5 13.60 2.09 18.92
C VAL A 5 13.37 3.41 19.65
N ASP A 6 14.25 4.39 19.44
CA ASP A 6 14.20 5.69 20.11
C ASP A 6 13.00 6.57 19.69
N LEU A 7 12.58 6.49 18.41
CA LEU A 7 11.39 7.21 17.94
C LEU A 7 10.09 6.63 18.54
N VAL A 8 10.04 5.30 18.69
CA VAL A 8 8.90 4.60 19.30
C VAL A 8 8.77 4.96 20.77
N THR A 9 9.88 5.10 21.51
CA THR A 9 9.85 5.51 22.93
C THR A 9 9.41 6.96 23.14
N HIS A 10 9.74 7.90 22.24
CA HIS A 10 9.26 9.29 22.34
C HIS A 10 7.76 9.43 22.06
N GLU A 11 7.22 8.77 21.02
CA GLU A 11 5.77 8.75 20.73
C GLU A 11 5.00 7.99 21.84
N SER A 12 5.65 6.98 22.44
CA SER A 12 5.12 6.22 23.57
C SER A 12 5.00 7.07 24.84
N GLN A 13 5.94 7.98 25.13
CA GLN A 13 5.88 8.82 26.34
C GLN A 13 4.68 9.79 26.32
N GLU A 14 4.40 10.43 25.18
CA GLU A 14 3.25 11.34 25.04
C GLU A 14 1.92 10.58 25.09
N THR A 15 1.85 9.40 24.48
CA THR A 15 0.63 8.56 24.55
C THR A 15 0.43 7.97 25.95
N CYS A 16 1.48 7.50 26.64
CA CYS A 16 1.37 6.99 28.01
C CYS A 16 0.86 8.07 28.97
N THR A 17 1.38 9.30 28.91
CA THR A 17 0.91 10.38 29.82
C THR A 17 -0.55 10.80 29.60
N VAL A 18 -1.04 10.74 28.36
CA VAL A 18 -2.45 11.03 28.01
C VAL A 18 -3.37 9.87 28.40
N THR A 19 -2.89 8.63 28.31
CA THR A 19 -3.71 7.42 28.51
C THR A 19 -3.82 7.01 29.99
N ASP A 20 -2.77 7.26 30.79
CA ASP A 20 -2.73 6.97 32.24
C ASP A 20 -3.79 7.79 33.02
N ARG A 21 -4.09 9.01 32.54
CA ARG A 21 -5.07 9.90 33.17
C ARG A 21 -6.51 9.73 32.65
N ARG A 22 -6.74 8.99 31.57
CA ARG A 22 -8.07 8.92 30.90
C ARG A 22 -8.62 7.52 30.62
N ALA A 23 -7.77 6.53 30.35
CA ALA A 23 -8.25 5.24 29.85
C ALA A 23 -8.06 4.06 30.83
N ASN A 24 -7.35 4.25 31.95
CA ASN A 24 -7.14 3.24 33.00
C ASN A 24 -6.73 1.87 32.43
N LEU A 25 -5.90 1.89 31.38
CA LEU A 25 -5.42 0.69 30.70
C LEU A 25 -4.17 0.18 31.40
N SER A 26 -4.07 -1.13 31.57
CA SER A 26 -2.88 -1.73 32.15
C SER A 26 -1.68 -1.57 31.19
N PRO A 27 -0.45 -1.49 31.72
CA PRO A 27 0.76 -1.33 30.89
C PRO A 27 0.89 -2.39 29.76
N PRO A 28 0.57 -3.68 29.97
CA PRO A 28 0.62 -4.67 28.90
C PRO A 28 -0.36 -4.39 27.75
N VAL A 29 -1.52 -3.80 28.04
CA VAL A 29 -2.52 -3.44 27.02
C VAL A 29 -2.03 -2.25 26.21
N LEU A 30 -1.38 -1.27 26.84
CA LEU A 30 -0.78 -0.14 26.13
C LEU A 30 0.33 -0.58 25.19
N GLU A 31 1.19 -1.49 25.63
CA GLU A 31 2.26 -2.06 24.80
C GLU A 31 1.69 -2.79 23.57
N ALA A 32 0.68 -3.65 23.79
CA ALA A 32 -0.01 -4.34 22.70
C ALA A 32 -0.66 -3.36 21.70
N LEU A 33 -1.28 -2.28 22.19
CA LEU A 33 -1.88 -1.25 21.35
C LEU A 33 -0.84 -0.44 20.57
N GLN A 34 0.32 -0.17 21.16
CA GLN A 34 1.42 0.52 20.49
C GLN A 34 2.02 -0.33 19.38
N ILE A 35 2.22 -1.63 19.63
CA ILE A 35 2.65 -2.60 18.61
C ILE A 35 1.61 -2.64 17.48
N LEU A 36 0.32 -2.78 17.81
CA LEU A 36 -0.76 -2.84 16.83
C LEU A 36 -0.84 -1.57 15.98
N LYS A 37 -0.76 -0.39 16.61
CA LYS A 37 -0.71 0.91 15.94
C LYS A 37 0.46 0.98 14.97
N PHE A 38 1.63 0.49 15.38
CA PHE A 38 2.81 0.48 14.53
C PHE A 38 2.66 -0.48 13.36
N SER A 39 2.14 -1.69 13.57
CA SER A 39 1.88 -2.67 12.51
C SER A 39 0.94 -2.10 11.44
N TYR A 40 -0.18 -1.47 11.83
CA TYR A 40 -1.09 -0.84 10.87
C TYR A 40 -0.53 0.44 10.21
N LYS A 41 0.39 1.17 10.87
CA LYS A 41 1.12 2.27 10.22
C LYS A 41 2.09 1.74 9.15
N GLN A 42 2.65 0.55 9.33
CA GLN A 42 3.56 -0.09 8.39
C GLN A 42 2.81 -0.67 7.19
N ASP A 43 1.69 -1.35 7.44
CA ASP A 43 0.73 -1.76 6.42
C ASP A 43 -0.15 -0.58 6.05
N ARG A 44 0.45 0.48 5.48
CA ARG A 44 -0.30 1.62 4.94
C ARG A 44 -1.44 1.05 4.12
N LEU A 45 -2.67 1.24 4.61
CA LEU A 45 -3.89 0.85 3.92
C LEU A 45 -3.90 1.58 2.57
N ASP A 46 -3.44 0.88 1.54
CA ASP A 46 -3.30 1.43 0.21
C ASP A 46 -4.51 1.02 -0.61
N PHE A 47 -5.57 1.80 -0.45
CA PHE A 47 -6.79 1.67 -1.23
C PHE A 47 -6.71 2.37 -2.59
N THR A 48 -5.57 3.00 -2.90
CA THR A 48 -5.44 3.88 -4.07
C THR A 48 -4.32 3.45 -5.01
N SER A 49 -3.48 2.49 -4.64
CA SER A 49 -2.41 1.94 -5.49
C SER A 49 -2.90 1.54 -6.87
N HIS A 50 -4.08 0.91 -6.93
CA HIS A 50 -4.72 0.50 -8.19
C HIS A 50 -5.53 1.62 -8.87
N LEU A 51 -5.66 2.79 -8.24
CA LEU A 51 -6.30 3.98 -8.82
C LEU A 51 -5.28 4.98 -9.37
N VAL A 52 -4.01 4.85 -8.97
CA VAL A 52 -2.92 5.69 -9.46
C VAL A 52 -2.24 4.92 -10.60
N ALA A 53 -2.51 5.34 -11.83
CA ALA A 53 -1.78 4.83 -12.99
C ALA A 53 -0.29 5.15 -12.85
N GLU A 54 0.55 4.14 -13.04
CA GLU A 54 2.00 4.30 -13.04
C GLU A 54 2.45 4.90 -14.39
N GLU A 55 3.62 5.52 -14.46
CA GLU A 55 4.14 6.11 -15.71
C GLU A 55 4.23 5.06 -16.84
N MET A 56 4.47 3.81 -16.48
CA MET A 56 4.52 2.67 -17.40
C MET A 56 3.14 2.32 -17.98
N ASP A 57 2.05 2.62 -17.29
CA ASP A 57 0.68 2.38 -17.78
C ASP A 57 0.30 3.33 -18.94
N TYR A 58 1.01 4.45 -19.08
CA TYR A 58 0.83 5.40 -20.19
C TYR A 58 1.75 5.14 -21.37
N ASN A 59 2.63 4.14 -21.29
CA ASN A 59 3.62 3.92 -22.32
C ASN A 59 2.96 3.32 -23.57
N ILE A 60 3.16 3.97 -24.71
CA ILE A 60 2.52 3.58 -25.99
C ILE A 60 3.35 2.52 -26.73
N SER A 61 4.63 2.36 -26.37
CA SER A 61 5.54 1.40 -26.99
C SER A 61 6.24 0.56 -25.92
N GLY A 62 6.26 -0.76 -26.11
CA GLY A 62 6.77 -1.73 -25.13
C GLY A 62 5.70 -2.68 -24.61
N PRO A 63 6.03 -3.51 -23.61
CA PRO A 63 5.16 -4.59 -23.18
C PRO A 63 3.87 -4.07 -22.55
N VAL A 64 2.75 -4.72 -22.86
CA VAL A 64 1.44 -4.33 -22.31
C VAL A 64 1.46 -4.46 -20.79
N SER A 65 1.11 -3.38 -20.09
CA SER A 65 1.07 -3.36 -18.63
C SER A 65 0.06 -4.38 -18.10
N ARG A 66 0.42 -5.04 -17.00
CA ARG A 66 -0.44 -6.01 -16.33
C ARG A 66 -1.77 -5.40 -15.88
N ASN A 67 -1.76 -4.14 -15.47
CA ASN A 67 -2.97 -3.42 -15.07
C ASN A 67 -3.96 -3.32 -16.24
N THR A 68 -3.47 -2.97 -17.44
CA THR A 68 -4.29 -2.90 -18.67
C THR A 68 -4.88 -4.25 -19.04
N ILE A 69 -4.12 -5.34 -18.87
CA ILE A 69 -4.61 -6.71 -19.11
C ILE A 69 -5.75 -7.03 -18.14
N ASP A 70 -5.52 -6.81 -16.85
CA ASP A 70 -6.51 -7.11 -15.81
C ASP A 70 -7.80 -6.29 -15.98
N GLU A 71 -7.68 -5.01 -16.37
CA GLU A 71 -8.81 -4.13 -16.68
C GLU A 71 -9.60 -4.61 -17.91
N LEU A 72 -8.93 -4.95 -19.01
CA LEU A 72 -9.60 -5.40 -20.24
C LEU A 72 -10.28 -6.76 -20.05
N VAL A 73 -9.69 -7.65 -19.26
CA VAL A 73 -10.30 -8.93 -18.88
C VAL A 73 -11.53 -8.68 -18.01
N ALA A 74 -11.44 -7.81 -16.99
CA ALA A 74 -12.57 -7.47 -16.14
C ALA A 74 -13.71 -6.78 -16.91
N ALA A 75 -13.37 -5.97 -17.92
CA ALA A 75 -14.33 -5.32 -18.81
C ALA A 75 -14.89 -6.23 -19.91
N GLY A 76 -14.35 -7.46 -20.07
CA GLY A 76 -14.76 -8.41 -21.10
C GLY A 76 -14.31 -8.03 -22.53
N LYS A 77 -13.35 -7.11 -22.65
CA LYS A 77 -12.86 -6.56 -23.93
C LYS A 77 -11.69 -7.37 -24.49
N LEU A 78 -11.93 -8.64 -24.76
CA LEU A 78 -10.87 -9.58 -25.19
C LEU A 78 -10.33 -9.26 -26.60
N ASP A 79 -11.17 -8.70 -27.48
CA ASP A 79 -10.76 -8.33 -28.85
C ASP A 79 -9.75 -7.17 -28.85
N GLU A 80 -9.99 -6.15 -28.01
CA GLU A 80 -9.07 -5.02 -27.82
C GLU A 80 -7.74 -5.50 -27.23
N LEU A 81 -7.79 -6.42 -26.25
CA LEU A 81 -6.59 -7.02 -25.66
C LEU A 81 -5.78 -7.83 -26.69
N ALA A 82 -6.45 -8.62 -27.53
CA ALA A 82 -5.80 -9.40 -28.57
C ALA A 82 -5.10 -8.49 -29.60
N GLN A 83 -5.73 -7.36 -29.95
CA GLN A 83 -5.13 -6.37 -30.85
C GLN A 83 -3.90 -5.70 -30.23
N LEU A 84 -3.93 -5.35 -28.95
CA LEU A 84 -2.78 -4.76 -28.25
C LEU A 84 -1.59 -5.72 -28.20
N LEU A 85 -1.84 -7.00 -27.88
CA LEU A 85 -0.79 -8.03 -27.85
C LEU A 85 -0.23 -8.34 -29.26
N ALA A 86 -1.04 -8.22 -30.30
CA ALA A 86 -0.58 -8.38 -31.68
C ALA A 86 0.37 -7.25 -32.09
N ASN A 87 0.04 -6.00 -31.72
CA ASN A 87 0.88 -4.84 -32.00
C ASN A 87 2.22 -4.90 -31.25
N GLU A 88 2.23 -5.41 -30.01
CA GLU A 88 3.47 -5.63 -29.25
C GLU A 88 4.45 -6.56 -29.97
N ASN A 89 3.93 -7.61 -30.63
CA ASN A 89 4.75 -8.60 -31.36
C ASN A 89 5.24 -8.10 -32.74
N GLU A 90 4.61 -7.07 -33.32
CA GLU A 90 5.04 -6.49 -34.60
C GLU A 90 6.19 -5.48 -34.45
N GLU A 91 6.37 -4.90 -33.27
CA GLU A 91 7.44 -3.92 -32.96
C GLU A 91 8.72 -4.54 -32.34
N ALA A 92 8.77 -5.87 -32.16
CA ALA A 92 9.88 -6.60 -31.53
C ALA A 92 10.93 -7.16 -32.51
#